data_AF-A0AB73T8Y1-F1
#
_entry.id   AF-A0AB73T8Y1-F1
#
_cell.length_a   1.000
_cell.length_b   1.000
_cell.length_c   1.000
_cell.angle_alpha   90.00
_cell.angle_beta   90.00
_cell.angle_gamma   90.00
#
_symmetry.space_group_name_H-M   'P 1'
#
loop_
_entity.id
_entity.type
_entity.pdbx_description
1 polymer ?
#
loop_
_entity_poly.entity_id
_entity_poly.type
_entity_poly.pdbx_seq_one_letter_code
_entity_poly.pdbx_strand_id
1 'polypeptide(L)'
;MPELQFKSITSDPDWTQITVDGPFNLGVMEVQFKTLKNNKPNAYKNYLAIWEGSGNPWTDKKLRCEAIKCDPDMNKGDWAFTYKLKYQQEYVLGYCVSNDGMDDSAKSGETRAAGLCALAHIPEEGNEVTYEHTSMELIQVRSNSLSVKYNMLPGYDPKSCMNWVGLYAGDVNIYTGEPINAVSVDSSRSSDSVVFNGVPIERGTRYQLAYYMNGWTEEQDKSKLGKTAVACKLVFETE
;
A
#
# COMPACT_ATOMS: atom_id res chain seq x y z
N MET A 1 20.42 26.45 -1.57
CA MET A 1 19.01 26.82 -1.80
C MET A 1 18.26 26.69 -0.48
N PRO A 2 17.38 27.65 -0.14
CA PRO A 2 16.65 27.63 1.12
C PRO A 2 15.69 26.42 1.18
N GLU A 3 15.59 25.84 2.36
CA GLU A 3 14.58 24.85 2.70
C GLU A 3 13.21 25.55 2.83
N LEU A 4 12.16 24.92 2.31
CA LEU A 4 10.80 25.41 2.46
C LEU A 4 10.21 24.82 3.74
N GLN A 5 9.52 25.66 4.51
CA GLN A 5 8.67 25.15 5.58
C GLN A 5 7.47 24.45 4.96
N PHE A 6 6.99 23.40 5.61
CA PHE A 6 5.82 22.67 5.16
C PHE A 6 5.03 22.16 6.35
N LYS A 7 3.73 21.96 6.14
CA LYS A 7 2.85 21.27 7.07
C LYS A 7 2.24 20.05 6.39
N SER A 8 2.26 18.91 7.07
CA SER A 8 1.49 17.75 6.62
C SER A 8 0.01 17.99 6.94
N ILE A 9 -0.86 17.67 5.98
CA ILE A 9 -2.30 17.91 6.08
C ILE A 9 -3.02 16.59 5.84
N THR A 10 -3.15 15.78 6.88
CA THR A 10 -3.76 14.46 6.80
C THR A 10 -5.11 14.47 7.51
N SER A 11 -6.19 14.29 6.76
CA SER A 11 -7.58 14.36 7.27
C SER A 11 -8.40 13.09 7.01
N ASP A 12 -7.90 12.17 6.18
CA ASP A 12 -8.48 10.89 5.80
C ASP A 12 -7.42 9.80 6.04
N PRO A 13 -7.74 8.48 6.10
CA PRO A 13 -6.67 7.49 6.17
C PRO A 13 -5.74 7.66 4.97
N ASP A 14 -4.46 7.85 5.28
CA ASP A 14 -3.41 8.02 4.28
C ASP A 14 -2.77 6.69 3.90
N TRP A 15 -3.32 5.59 4.40
CA TRP A 15 -2.92 4.22 4.08
C TRP A 15 -4.14 3.29 4.11
N THR A 16 -3.99 2.12 3.49
CA THR A 16 -4.98 1.04 3.60
C THR A 16 -4.92 0.38 4.97
N GLN A 17 -6.06 0.27 5.62
CA GLN A 17 -6.22 -0.34 6.94
C GLN A 17 -6.98 -1.65 6.80
N ILE A 18 -6.56 -2.65 7.57
CA ILE A 18 -7.33 -3.87 7.80
C ILE A 18 -7.56 -4.05 9.28
N THR A 19 -8.72 -4.59 9.62
CA THR A 19 -9.10 -4.96 10.97
C THR A 19 -9.64 -6.37 10.90
N VAL A 20 -9.33 -7.17 11.90
CA VAL A 20 -9.93 -8.50 12.05
C VAL A 20 -10.60 -8.59 13.41
N ASP A 21 -11.74 -9.26 13.43
CA ASP A 21 -12.50 -9.53 14.64
C ASP A 21 -13.02 -10.97 14.57
N GLY A 22 -13.53 -11.48 15.69
CA GLY A 22 -14.22 -12.74 15.77
C GLY A 22 -13.72 -13.63 16.90
N PRO A 23 -14.48 -14.69 17.22
CA PRO A 23 -14.00 -15.72 18.11
C PRO A 23 -12.97 -16.58 17.35
N PHE A 24 -11.71 -16.14 17.33
CA PHE A 24 -10.59 -16.90 16.72
C PHE A 24 -10.52 -18.33 17.29
N ASN A 25 -10.89 -18.49 18.57
CA ASN A 25 -11.01 -19.76 19.28
C ASN A 25 -12.14 -20.68 18.77
N LEU A 26 -13.09 -20.19 17.98
CA LEU A 26 -14.09 -20.99 17.28
C LEU A 26 -13.70 -21.24 15.82
N GLY A 27 -12.47 -20.84 15.45
CA GLY A 27 -11.97 -20.91 14.10
C GLY A 27 -12.77 -20.00 13.18
N VAL A 28 -13.28 -18.86 13.65
CA VAL A 28 -14.00 -17.89 12.82
C VAL A 28 -13.30 -16.55 12.91
N MET A 29 -12.90 -16.03 11.77
CA MET A 29 -12.40 -14.67 11.61
C MET A 29 -13.36 -13.90 10.71
N GLU A 30 -13.65 -12.66 11.09
CA GLU A 30 -14.27 -11.61 10.30
C GLU A 30 -13.20 -10.58 9.93
N VAL A 31 -13.25 -10.08 8.70
CA VAL A 31 -12.28 -9.11 8.18
C VAL A 31 -13.03 -7.84 7.83
N GLN A 32 -12.42 -6.69 8.13
CA GLN A 32 -12.85 -5.38 7.68
C GLN A 32 -11.67 -4.66 7.07
N PHE A 33 -11.92 -3.76 6.12
CA PHE A 33 -10.86 -2.96 5.54
C PHE A 33 -11.34 -1.57 5.16
N LYS A 34 -10.43 -0.60 5.23
CA LYS A 34 -10.63 0.78 4.80
C LYS A 34 -9.52 1.16 3.83
N THR A 35 -9.87 1.65 2.66
CA THR A 35 -8.91 2.00 1.61
C THR A 35 -8.83 3.50 1.41
N LEU A 36 -7.85 3.93 0.61
CA LEU A 36 -7.72 5.32 0.20
C LEU A 36 -8.95 5.80 -0.58
N LYS A 37 -9.22 7.10 -0.45
CA LYS A 37 -10.27 7.78 -1.23
C LYS A 37 -10.09 7.54 -2.73
N ASN A 38 -11.19 7.24 -3.41
CA ASN A 38 -11.26 6.89 -4.84
C ASN A 38 -10.67 5.53 -5.24
N ASN A 39 -10.18 4.72 -4.29
CA ASN A 39 -9.84 3.34 -4.60
C ASN A 39 -11.09 2.59 -5.10
N LYS A 40 -10.90 1.66 -6.03
CA LYS A 40 -11.93 0.76 -6.55
C LYS A 40 -11.44 -0.68 -6.49
N PRO A 41 -11.48 -1.33 -5.32
CA PRO A 41 -10.91 -2.66 -5.10
C PRO A 41 -11.27 -3.72 -6.15
N ASN A 42 -12.51 -3.80 -6.61
CA ASN A 42 -12.92 -4.76 -7.62
C ASN A 42 -12.45 -4.37 -9.03
N ALA A 43 -12.55 -3.09 -9.37
CA ALA A 43 -12.07 -2.59 -10.65
C ALA A 43 -10.54 -2.72 -10.77
N TYR A 44 -9.82 -2.46 -9.68
CA TYR A 44 -8.35 -2.45 -9.57
C TYR A 44 -7.77 -3.80 -9.13
N LYS A 45 -8.64 -4.81 -8.98
CA LYS A 45 -8.26 -6.21 -8.71
C LYS A 45 -7.49 -6.41 -7.41
N ASN A 46 -7.85 -5.63 -6.40
CA ASN A 46 -7.39 -5.82 -5.03
C ASN A 46 -7.91 -7.17 -4.51
N TYR A 47 -7.14 -7.79 -3.62
CA TYR A 47 -7.47 -9.09 -3.04
C TYR A 47 -7.02 -9.19 -1.59
N LEU A 48 -7.59 -10.17 -0.88
CA LEU A 48 -7.14 -10.59 0.44
C LEU A 48 -6.41 -11.94 0.31
N ALA A 49 -5.37 -12.14 1.11
CA ALA A 49 -4.64 -13.39 1.18
C ALA A 49 -4.37 -13.80 2.62
N ILE A 50 -4.34 -15.12 2.86
CA ILE A 50 -4.07 -15.70 4.18
C ILE A 50 -2.92 -16.70 4.05
N TRP A 51 -2.05 -16.69 5.06
CA TRP A 51 -0.99 -17.68 5.26
C TRP A 51 -1.18 -18.36 6.62
N GLU A 52 -0.84 -19.66 6.70
CA GLU A 52 -0.81 -20.39 7.98
C GLU A 52 0.50 -20.12 8.73
N GLY A 53 0.43 -20.04 10.05
CA GLY A 53 1.57 -19.80 10.94
C GLY A 53 2.11 -18.37 10.82
N SER A 54 3.37 -18.21 11.22
CA SER A 54 4.20 -17.03 10.96
C SER A 54 4.67 -16.96 9.48
N GLY A 55 3.86 -17.48 8.55
CA GLY A 55 4.24 -17.69 7.16
C GLY A 55 4.75 -16.42 6.52
N ASN A 56 5.82 -16.53 5.73
CA ASN A 56 6.43 -15.43 5.01
C ASN A 56 5.58 -15.08 3.78
N PRO A 57 4.87 -13.94 3.75
CA PRO A 57 3.96 -13.61 2.65
C PRO A 57 4.65 -13.52 1.28
N TRP A 58 5.96 -13.32 1.29
CA TRP A 58 6.77 -13.11 0.10
C TRP A 58 7.09 -14.42 -0.63
N THR A 59 7.28 -15.52 0.11
CA THR A 59 7.75 -16.80 -0.43
C THR A 59 6.78 -17.95 -0.24
N ASP A 60 5.97 -17.89 0.80
CA ASP A 60 5.13 -19.01 1.19
C ASP A 60 3.89 -19.06 0.32
N LYS A 61 3.39 -20.29 0.12
CA LYS A 61 2.13 -20.48 -0.59
C LYS A 61 0.99 -19.94 0.27
N LYS A 62 0.08 -19.19 -0.35
CA LYS A 62 -1.13 -18.73 0.32
C LYS A 62 -1.99 -19.93 0.70
N LEU A 63 -2.51 -19.95 1.93
CA LEU A 63 -3.58 -20.86 2.32
C LEU A 63 -4.83 -20.57 1.49
N ARG A 64 -5.15 -19.28 1.34
CA ARG A 64 -6.31 -18.80 0.59
C ARG A 64 -6.03 -17.42 0.01
N CYS A 65 -6.67 -17.12 -1.12
CA CYS A 65 -6.56 -15.88 -1.85
C CYS A 65 -7.94 -15.55 -2.45
N GLU A 66 -8.49 -14.37 -2.17
CA GLU A 66 -9.82 -13.96 -2.63
C GLU A 66 -9.81 -12.55 -3.20
N ALA A 67 -10.22 -12.42 -4.47
CA ALA A 67 -10.46 -11.12 -5.08
C ALA A 67 -11.64 -10.42 -4.40
N ILE A 68 -11.51 -9.11 -4.22
CA ILE A 68 -12.60 -8.26 -3.74
C ILE A 68 -13.56 -8.03 -4.91
N LYS A 69 -14.85 -8.32 -4.72
CA LYS A 69 -15.86 -8.36 -5.80
C LYS A 69 -16.79 -7.15 -5.85
N CYS A 70 -16.59 -6.15 -4.99
CA CYS A 70 -17.26 -4.87 -5.12
C CYS A 70 -16.29 -3.70 -4.92
N ASP A 71 -16.72 -2.54 -5.40
CA ASP A 71 -16.13 -1.26 -5.02
C ASP A 71 -17.00 -0.70 -3.90
N PRO A 72 -16.55 -0.74 -2.62
CA PRO A 72 -17.36 -0.27 -1.53
C PRO A 72 -17.65 1.21 -1.71
N ASP A 73 -18.90 1.60 -1.47
CA ASP A 73 -19.18 3.00 -1.13
C ASP A 73 -18.39 3.28 0.15
N MET A 74 -17.58 4.34 0.18
CA MET A 74 -16.51 4.57 1.18
C MET A 74 -17.00 4.59 2.65
N ASN A 75 -18.31 4.47 2.87
CA ASN A 75 -19.02 4.50 4.14
C ASN A 75 -19.58 3.13 4.58
N LYS A 76 -19.34 2.02 3.87
CA LYS A 76 -19.95 0.70 4.19
C LYS A 76 -18.92 -0.44 4.23
N GLY A 77 -17.82 -0.22 4.94
CA GLY A 77 -16.64 -1.12 5.06
C GLY A 77 -16.86 -2.48 5.72
N ASP A 78 -18.06 -3.05 5.64
CA ASP A 78 -18.38 -4.35 6.24
C ASP A 78 -18.27 -5.44 5.18
N TRP A 79 -17.04 -5.92 4.95
CA TRP A 79 -16.76 -7.07 4.10
C TRP A 79 -16.30 -8.26 4.93
N ALA A 80 -17.25 -8.84 5.66
CA ALA A 80 -17.02 -10.02 6.46
C ALA A 80 -16.70 -11.24 5.58
N PHE A 81 -15.44 -11.66 5.58
CA PHE A 81 -15.05 -12.98 5.11
C PHE A 81 -14.98 -13.91 6.30
N THR A 82 -15.89 -14.87 6.41
CA THR A 82 -15.77 -15.93 7.41
C THR A 82 -14.78 -16.99 6.94
N TYR A 83 -13.62 -17.04 7.58
CA TYR A 83 -12.68 -18.14 7.44
C TYR A 83 -12.88 -19.15 8.55
N LYS A 84 -12.98 -20.43 8.18
CA LYS A 84 -12.80 -21.54 9.11
C LYS A 84 -11.32 -21.76 9.34
N LEU A 85 -10.81 -21.27 10.46
CA LEU A 85 -9.43 -21.44 10.90
C LEU A 85 -9.29 -22.73 11.73
N LYS A 86 -8.09 -23.29 11.76
CA LYS A 86 -7.74 -24.34 12.73
C LYS A 86 -7.69 -23.71 14.11
N TYR A 87 -8.16 -24.45 15.11
CA TYR A 87 -8.09 -24.03 16.50
C TYR A 87 -6.63 -23.90 16.94
N GLN A 88 -6.30 -22.85 17.70
CA GLN A 88 -4.94 -22.57 18.19
C GLN A 88 -3.89 -22.66 17.08
N GLN A 89 -4.03 -21.79 16.08
CA GLN A 89 -3.07 -21.69 15.00
C GLN A 89 -2.86 -20.21 14.68
N GLU A 90 -1.59 -19.80 14.52
CA GLU A 90 -1.25 -18.47 14.04
C GLU A 90 -1.61 -18.31 12.56
N TYR A 91 -2.00 -17.09 12.17
CA TYR A 91 -2.26 -16.74 10.77
C TYR A 91 -1.73 -15.35 10.45
N VAL A 92 -1.37 -15.15 9.18
CA VAL A 92 -1.13 -13.82 8.62
C VAL A 92 -2.21 -13.53 7.60
N LEU A 93 -2.92 -12.41 7.76
CA LEU A 93 -3.87 -11.89 6.78
C LEU A 93 -3.29 -10.65 6.11
N GLY A 94 -3.39 -10.58 4.79
CA GLY A 94 -2.88 -9.48 3.99
C GLY A 94 -3.90 -8.85 3.05
N TYR A 95 -3.78 -7.54 2.84
CA TYR A 95 -4.50 -6.80 1.80
C TYR A 95 -3.56 -6.37 0.67
N CYS A 96 -3.92 -6.76 -0.55
CA CYS A 96 -3.15 -6.45 -1.75
C CYS A 96 -3.89 -5.44 -2.64
N VAL A 97 -3.18 -4.40 -3.09
CA VAL A 97 -3.71 -3.32 -3.95
C VAL A 97 -3.53 -3.55 -5.45
N SER A 98 -2.97 -4.70 -5.84
CA SER A 98 -2.88 -5.14 -7.23
C SER A 98 -3.18 -6.63 -7.32
N ASN A 99 -3.41 -7.15 -8.52
CA ASN A 99 -3.53 -8.59 -8.76
C ASN A 99 -2.19 -9.31 -8.93
N ASP A 100 -1.07 -8.60 -8.86
CA ASP A 100 0.25 -9.21 -8.96
C ASP A 100 0.49 -10.12 -7.75
N GLY A 101 0.83 -11.38 -8.04
CA GLY A 101 0.95 -12.43 -7.03
C GLY A 101 -0.38 -13.03 -6.56
N MET A 102 -1.53 -12.67 -7.16
CA MET A 102 -2.80 -13.30 -6.81
C MET A 102 -2.79 -14.81 -7.14
N ASP A 103 -2.16 -15.19 -8.25
CA ASP A 103 -1.86 -16.58 -8.60
C ASP A 103 -0.55 -17.02 -7.91
N ASP A 104 -0.54 -18.23 -7.35
CA ASP A 104 0.64 -18.85 -6.73
C ASP A 104 1.62 -19.44 -7.77
N SER A 105 1.39 -19.18 -9.06
CA SER A 105 2.26 -19.61 -10.18
C SER A 105 3.62 -18.91 -10.24
N ALA A 106 3.88 -17.94 -9.36
CA ALA A 106 5.18 -17.28 -9.22
C ALA A 106 6.32 -18.31 -9.13
N LYS A 107 7.37 -18.09 -9.94
CA LYS A 107 8.55 -18.96 -9.96
C LYS A 107 9.31 -18.85 -8.64
N SER A 108 10.16 -19.84 -8.37
CA SER A 108 11.07 -19.78 -7.22
C SER A 108 11.89 -18.49 -7.25
N GLY A 109 11.78 -17.67 -6.21
CA GLY A 109 12.49 -16.39 -6.09
C GLY A 109 11.71 -15.16 -6.58
N GLU A 110 10.50 -15.32 -7.14
CA GLU A 110 9.58 -14.22 -7.43
C GLU A 110 8.66 -13.96 -6.22
N THR A 111 8.35 -12.69 -5.95
CA THR A 111 7.41 -12.35 -4.87
C THR A 111 6.03 -12.89 -5.15
N ARG A 112 5.42 -13.55 -4.16
CA ARG A 112 4.06 -14.08 -4.24
C ARG A 112 2.98 -13.09 -3.82
N ALA A 113 3.38 -11.85 -3.48
CA ALA A 113 2.47 -10.85 -2.92
C ALA A 113 2.94 -9.42 -3.23
N ALA A 114 3.26 -9.12 -4.50
CA ALA A 114 3.82 -7.82 -4.91
C ALA A 114 2.96 -6.61 -4.50
N GLY A 115 1.62 -6.76 -4.48
CA GLY A 115 0.68 -5.72 -4.11
C GLY A 115 0.41 -5.58 -2.61
N LEU A 116 1.02 -6.40 -1.75
CA LEU A 116 0.67 -6.49 -0.32
C LEU A 116 1.11 -5.24 0.46
N CYS A 117 0.14 -4.49 1.01
CA CYS A 117 0.41 -3.20 1.64
C CYS A 117 -0.08 -3.08 3.10
N ALA A 118 -0.82 -4.07 3.60
CA ALA A 118 -1.27 -4.13 4.98
C ALA A 118 -1.33 -5.58 5.46
N LEU A 119 -0.94 -5.80 6.72
CA LEU A 119 -0.90 -7.10 7.38
C LEU A 119 -1.59 -7.06 8.74
N ALA A 120 -2.22 -8.18 9.08
CA ALA A 120 -2.74 -8.49 10.39
C ALA A 120 -2.17 -9.84 10.82
N HIS A 121 -1.46 -9.86 11.94
CA HIS A 121 -0.92 -11.06 12.54
C HIS A 121 -1.88 -11.53 13.61
N ILE A 122 -2.48 -12.69 13.38
CA ILE A 122 -3.46 -13.31 14.27
C ILE A 122 -2.70 -14.35 15.08
N PRO A 123 -2.58 -14.18 16.41
CA PRO A 123 -1.78 -15.06 17.22
C PRO A 123 -2.45 -16.43 17.39
N GLU A 124 -1.65 -17.44 17.74
CA GLU A 124 -2.13 -18.78 18.11
C GLU A 124 -3.01 -18.75 19.37
N GLU A 125 -2.61 -17.94 20.35
CA GLU A 125 -3.30 -17.76 21.62
C GLU A 125 -3.52 -16.27 21.92
N GLY A 126 -4.63 -15.98 22.62
CA GLY A 126 -5.05 -14.62 22.92
C GLY A 126 -5.87 -13.99 21.80
N ASN A 127 -6.18 -12.70 21.96
CA ASN A 127 -7.01 -11.94 21.04
C ASN A 127 -6.29 -10.67 20.52
N GLU A 128 -5.01 -10.51 20.83
CA GLU A 128 -4.26 -9.33 20.43
C GLU A 128 -3.68 -9.52 19.03
N VAL A 129 -4.37 -8.92 18.06
CA VAL A 129 -3.90 -8.89 16.67
C VAL A 129 -3.00 -7.68 16.49
N THR A 130 -1.81 -7.90 15.92
CA THR A 130 -0.91 -6.80 15.54
C THR A 130 -1.08 -6.46 14.07
N TYR A 131 -0.95 -5.17 13.75
CA TYR A 131 -1.18 -4.65 12.41
C TYR A 131 0.07 -3.96 11.88
N GLU A 132 0.37 -4.19 10.61
CA GLU A 132 1.43 -3.52 9.89
C GLU A 132 0.90 -2.92 8.59
N HIS A 133 1.48 -1.82 8.14
CA HIS A 133 1.04 -1.12 6.94
C HIS A 133 2.18 -0.36 6.28
N THR A 134 2.06 -0.21 4.96
CA THR A 134 2.93 0.68 4.19
C THR A 134 2.64 2.15 4.53
N SER A 135 3.69 2.95 4.69
CA SER A 135 3.60 4.39 4.99
C SER A 135 4.65 5.22 4.26
N MET A 136 4.40 6.53 4.19
CA MET A 136 5.35 7.54 3.71
C MET A 136 5.49 8.68 4.72
N GLU A 137 6.68 9.28 4.75
CA GLU A 137 7.01 10.44 5.55
C GLU A 137 7.78 11.45 4.69
N LEU A 138 7.39 12.73 4.76
CA LEU A 138 8.13 13.80 4.08
C LEU A 138 9.35 14.18 4.91
N ILE A 139 10.55 13.98 4.36
CA ILE A 139 11.80 14.31 5.06
C ILE A 139 12.16 15.79 4.85
N GLN A 140 12.09 16.24 3.61
CA GLN A 140 12.58 17.57 3.24
C GLN A 140 11.86 18.08 2.00
N VAL A 141 11.58 19.39 2.00
CA VAL A 141 11.06 20.13 0.84
C VAL A 141 11.95 21.34 0.56
N ARG A 142 12.36 21.48 -0.70
CA ARG A 142 13.09 22.63 -1.23
C ARG A 142 12.34 23.15 -2.46
N SER A 143 12.71 24.34 -2.92
CA SER A 143 12.07 24.97 -4.09
C SER A 143 12.20 24.19 -5.39
N ASN A 144 13.12 23.23 -5.50
CA ASN A 144 13.37 22.45 -6.71
C ASN A 144 13.59 20.94 -6.45
N SER A 145 13.34 20.48 -5.23
CA SER A 145 13.47 19.08 -4.86
C SER A 145 12.70 18.75 -3.60
N LEU A 146 12.33 17.49 -3.42
CA LEU A 146 11.81 16.98 -2.16
C LEU A 146 12.28 15.54 -1.94
N SER A 147 12.37 15.14 -0.67
CA SER A 147 12.73 13.78 -0.27
C SER A 147 11.63 13.16 0.58
N VAL A 148 11.29 11.92 0.26
CA VAL A 148 10.23 11.14 0.93
C VAL A 148 10.85 9.85 1.42
N LYS A 149 10.64 9.53 2.70
CA LYS A 149 10.91 8.21 3.25
C LYS A 149 9.70 7.32 3.01
N TYR A 150 9.94 6.07 2.64
CA TYR A 150 8.90 5.05 2.65
C TYR A 150 9.25 3.97 3.68
N ASN A 151 8.22 3.37 4.27
CA ASN A 151 8.35 2.18 5.10
C ASN A 151 7.32 1.15 4.60
N MET A 152 7.84 0.04 4.08
CA MET A 152 7.09 -1.12 3.61
C MET A 152 7.06 -2.19 4.70
N LEU A 153 6.26 -3.22 4.46
CA LEU A 153 6.22 -4.41 5.29
C LEU A 153 7.60 -5.11 5.35
N PRO A 154 8.00 -5.69 6.50
CA PRO A 154 9.29 -6.37 6.66
C PRO A 154 9.52 -7.46 5.61
N GLY A 155 10.68 -7.43 4.95
CA GLY A 155 11.05 -8.41 3.93
C GLY A 155 10.52 -8.13 2.52
N TYR A 156 9.70 -7.09 2.34
CA TYR A 156 9.23 -6.66 1.02
C TYR A 156 10.37 -6.02 0.20
N ASP A 157 10.49 -6.41 -1.07
CA ASP A 157 11.45 -5.85 -2.03
C ASP A 157 10.73 -4.94 -3.04
N PRO A 158 10.72 -3.61 -2.82
CA PRO A 158 10.00 -2.67 -3.68
C PRO A 158 10.59 -2.53 -5.08
N LYS A 159 11.89 -2.76 -5.26
CA LYS A 159 12.55 -2.68 -6.56
C LYS A 159 12.05 -3.80 -7.47
N SER A 160 12.04 -5.02 -6.97
CA SER A 160 11.59 -6.19 -7.72
C SER A 160 10.11 -6.10 -8.13
N CYS A 161 9.31 -5.37 -7.34
CA CYS A 161 7.89 -5.13 -7.59
C CYS A 161 7.62 -3.94 -8.52
N MET A 162 8.65 -3.25 -9.03
CA MET A 162 8.50 -2.07 -9.89
C MET A 162 7.69 -0.95 -9.23
N ASN A 163 7.99 -0.69 -7.96
CA ASN A 163 7.34 0.36 -7.18
C ASN A 163 7.80 1.74 -7.63
N TRP A 164 6.93 2.72 -7.41
CA TRP A 164 7.22 4.10 -7.74
C TRP A 164 6.42 5.07 -6.87
N VAL A 165 6.86 6.32 -6.83
CA VAL A 165 6.20 7.40 -6.11
C VAL A 165 5.80 8.50 -7.08
N GLY A 166 4.52 8.88 -7.06
CA GLY A 166 3.99 9.98 -7.86
C GLY A 166 3.82 11.24 -7.02
N LEU A 167 4.21 12.38 -7.57
CA LEU A 167 3.95 13.72 -7.02
C LEU A 167 2.87 14.41 -7.85
N TYR A 168 1.92 15.01 -7.17
CA TYR A 168 0.77 15.70 -7.76
C TYR A 168 0.61 17.09 -7.16
N ALA A 169 0.23 18.06 -8.00
CA ALA A 169 -0.14 19.40 -7.54
C ALA A 169 -1.66 19.48 -7.33
N GLY A 170 -2.08 20.05 -6.21
CA GLY A 170 -3.48 20.25 -5.84
C GLY A 170 -4.22 18.96 -5.45
N ASP A 171 -5.54 19.05 -5.37
CA ASP A 171 -6.41 17.94 -5.02
C ASP A 171 -6.86 17.15 -6.25
N VAL A 172 -6.03 16.21 -6.69
CA VAL A 172 -6.30 15.34 -7.83
C VAL A 172 -6.69 13.94 -7.40
N ASN A 173 -7.39 13.21 -8.28
CA ASN A 173 -7.59 11.78 -8.10
C ASN A 173 -6.33 11.00 -8.51
N ILE A 174 -5.54 10.54 -7.55
CA ILE A 174 -4.26 9.80 -7.76
C ILE A 174 -4.39 8.49 -8.57
N TYR A 175 -5.60 7.94 -8.71
CA TYR A 175 -5.84 6.74 -9.52
C TYR A 175 -5.99 7.02 -11.02
N THR A 176 -6.30 8.25 -11.40
CA THR A 176 -6.57 8.63 -12.81
C THR A 176 -5.74 9.81 -13.27
N GLY A 177 -5.43 10.75 -12.37
CA GLY A 177 -4.63 11.94 -12.64
C GLY A 177 -3.21 11.60 -13.07
N GLU A 178 -2.60 12.51 -13.82
CA GLU A 178 -1.19 12.42 -14.19
C GLU A 178 -0.31 13.11 -13.13
N PRO A 179 0.75 12.46 -12.64
CA PRO A 179 1.67 13.11 -11.72
C PRO A 179 2.42 14.24 -12.43
N ILE A 180 2.71 15.33 -11.72
CA ILE A 180 3.61 16.37 -12.23
C ILE A 180 5.03 15.82 -12.36
N ASN A 181 5.41 14.88 -11.48
CA ASN A 181 6.66 14.15 -11.54
C ASN A 181 6.51 12.77 -10.88
N ALA A 182 7.29 11.78 -11.31
CA ALA A 182 7.28 10.42 -10.79
C ALA A 182 8.70 9.87 -10.71
N VAL A 183 8.97 9.05 -9.70
CA VAL A 183 10.29 8.43 -9.49
C VAL A 183 10.13 6.93 -9.21
N SER A 184 10.99 6.10 -9.79
CA SER A 184 11.09 4.68 -9.44
C SER A 184 11.65 4.49 -8.03
N VAL A 185 11.32 3.36 -7.41
CA VAL A 185 11.98 2.89 -6.20
C VAL A 185 13.07 1.90 -6.59
N ASP A 186 14.32 2.37 -6.64
CA ASP A 186 15.46 1.56 -7.13
C ASP A 186 16.16 0.74 -6.04
N SER A 187 15.76 0.92 -4.77
CA SER A 187 16.28 0.20 -3.60
C SER A 187 15.43 -1.04 -3.34
N SER A 188 16.08 -2.16 -3.00
CA SER A 188 15.38 -3.39 -2.59
C SER A 188 15.08 -3.45 -1.09
N ARG A 189 15.37 -2.37 -0.35
CA ARG A 189 15.12 -2.30 1.09
C ARG A 189 13.65 -1.99 1.35
N SER A 190 13.07 -2.61 2.36
CA SER A 190 11.70 -2.30 2.79
C SER A 190 11.58 -0.90 3.44
N SER A 191 12.68 -0.23 3.77
CA SER A 191 12.68 1.16 4.21
C SER A 191 13.86 1.90 3.62
N ASP A 192 13.58 2.98 2.90
CA ASP A 192 14.57 3.87 2.29
C ASP A 192 13.91 5.22 1.96
N SER A 193 14.60 6.06 1.20
CA SER A 193 14.07 7.32 0.68
C SER A 193 14.14 7.40 -0.83
N VAL A 194 13.21 8.15 -1.41
CA VAL A 194 13.26 8.62 -2.80
C VAL A 194 13.41 10.13 -2.84
N VAL A 195 13.98 10.64 -3.92
CA VAL A 195 14.21 12.07 -4.12
C VAL A 195 13.65 12.49 -5.47
N PHE A 196 12.78 13.49 -5.46
CA PHE A 196 12.35 14.19 -6.67
C PHE A 196 13.32 15.34 -6.92
N ASN A 197 14.04 15.31 -8.05
CA ASN A 197 14.98 16.35 -8.44
C ASN A 197 14.46 17.13 -9.64
N GLY A 198 14.72 18.44 -9.66
CA GLY A 198 14.34 19.29 -10.80
C GLY A 198 12.84 19.55 -10.89
N VAL A 199 12.13 19.43 -9.77
CA VAL A 199 10.68 19.68 -9.72
C VAL A 199 10.44 21.01 -9.03
N PRO A 200 9.87 22.01 -9.72
CA PRO A 200 9.54 23.27 -9.08
C PRO A 200 8.46 23.04 -8.02
N ILE A 201 8.78 23.41 -6.78
CA ILE A 201 7.86 23.39 -5.65
C ILE A 201 7.56 24.85 -5.30
N GLU A 202 6.31 25.24 -5.51
CA GLU A 202 5.80 26.58 -5.28
C GLU A 202 5.35 26.74 -3.83
N ARG A 203 5.44 27.96 -3.28
CA ARG A 203 4.94 28.29 -1.94
C ARG A 203 3.43 28.49 -1.96
N GLY A 204 2.77 28.15 -0.85
CA GLY A 204 1.31 28.23 -0.74
C GLY A 204 0.57 27.20 -1.58
N THR A 205 1.28 26.20 -2.09
CA THR A 205 0.72 25.18 -2.98
C THR A 205 0.59 23.87 -2.21
N ARG A 206 -0.59 23.26 -2.35
CA ARG A 206 -0.90 21.93 -1.81
C ARG A 206 -0.41 20.87 -2.78
N TYR A 207 0.22 19.82 -2.25
CA TYR A 207 0.75 18.69 -3.01
C TYR A 207 0.29 17.37 -2.42
N GLN A 208 0.21 16.35 -3.27
CA GLN A 208 -0.02 14.97 -2.86
C GLN A 208 1.11 14.07 -3.37
N LEU A 209 1.55 13.16 -2.51
CA LEU A 209 2.41 12.05 -2.84
C LEU A 209 1.59 10.77 -2.79
N ALA A 210 1.82 9.85 -3.70
CA ALA A 210 1.20 8.53 -3.70
C ALA A 210 2.26 7.46 -3.95
N TYR A 211 2.23 6.40 -3.14
CA TYR A 211 3.14 5.27 -3.27
C TYR A 211 2.44 4.11 -3.97
N TYR A 212 3.00 3.67 -5.09
CA TYR A 212 2.44 2.63 -5.94
C TYR A 212 3.25 1.34 -5.78
N MET A 213 2.55 0.24 -5.49
CA MET A 213 3.12 -1.09 -5.23
C MET A 213 3.53 -1.85 -6.50
N ASN A 214 3.28 -1.27 -7.68
CA ASN A 214 3.73 -1.74 -8.98
C ASN A 214 3.49 -0.65 -10.04
N GLY A 215 3.76 -0.98 -11.30
CA GLY A 215 3.31 -0.20 -12.45
C GLY A 215 4.31 0.85 -12.93
N TRP A 216 5.53 0.86 -12.42
CA TRP A 216 6.62 1.61 -13.05
C TRP A 216 6.93 1.04 -14.43
N THR A 217 7.18 1.93 -15.39
CA THR A 217 7.71 1.57 -16.71
C THR A 217 8.93 2.43 -16.97
N GLU A 218 9.96 1.89 -17.63
CA GLU A 218 11.17 2.66 -18.00
C GLU A 218 10.87 3.74 -19.06
N GLU A 219 9.65 3.77 -19.59
CA GLU A 219 9.21 4.77 -20.53
C GLU A 219 8.99 6.11 -19.82
N GLN A 220 9.58 7.18 -20.33
CA GLN A 220 9.42 8.54 -19.79
C GLN A 220 7.99 9.13 -19.92
N ASP A 221 7.04 8.33 -20.40
CA ASP A 221 5.66 8.70 -20.60
C ASP A 221 4.83 8.39 -19.34
N LYS A 222 4.61 9.42 -18.52
CA LYS A 222 3.82 9.36 -17.28
C LYS A 222 2.37 8.89 -17.51
N SER A 223 1.85 8.98 -18.73
CA SER A 223 0.51 8.49 -19.06
C SER A 223 0.42 6.94 -19.03
N LYS A 224 1.56 6.26 -19.13
CA LYS A 224 1.67 4.79 -19.16
C LYS A 224 1.95 4.15 -17.81
N LEU A 225 2.18 4.95 -16.76
CA LEU A 225 2.37 4.44 -15.40
C LEU A 225 1.10 3.75 -14.88
N GLY A 226 1.28 2.58 -14.27
CA GLY A 226 0.20 1.84 -13.60
C GLY A 226 -0.22 2.55 -12.31
N LYS A 227 -1.43 3.12 -12.30
CA LYS A 227 -1.92 3.99 -11.21
C LYS A 227 -2.94 3.35 -10.27
N THR A 228 -3.16 2.04 -10.38
CA THR A 228 -4.23 1.37 -9.62
C THR A 228 -3.77 0.80 -8.29
N ALA A 229 -2.46 0.55 -8.11
CA ALA A 229 -1.90 -0.14 -6.95
C ALA A 229 -1.39 0.81 -5.85
N VAL A 230 -2.21 1.76 -5.41
CA VAL A 230 -1.80 2.73 -4.39
C VAL A 230 -1.90 2.13 -2.98
N ALA A 231 -0.78 2.08 -2.25
CA ALA A 231 -0.73 1.60 -0.87
C ALA A 231 -1.01 2.69 0.16
N CYS A 232 -0.35 3.83 0.00
CA CYS A 232 -0.48 4.99 0.87
C CYS A 232 -0.32 6.29 0.07
N LYS A 233 -0.79 7.39 0.66
CA LYS A 233 -0.64 8.74 0.16
C LYS A 233 -0.07 9.63 1.27
N LEU A 234 0.36 10.83 0.91
CA LEU A 234 0.71 11.87 1.86
C LEU A 234 0.31 13.21 1.24
N VAL A 235 -0.24 14.12 2.04
CA VAL A 235 -0.59 15.45 1.59
C VAL A 235 0.19 16.48 2.40
N PHE A 236 0.75 17.47 1.72
CA PHE A 236 1.46 18.57 2.36
C PHE A 236 1.19 19.89 1.65
N GLU A 237 1.42 20.98 2.36
CA GLU A 237 1.36 22.35 1.81
C GLU A 237 2.63 23.07 2.22
N THR A 238 3.17 23.86 1.29
CA THR A 238 4.37 24.67 1.47
C THR A 238 4.03 26.06 1.98
N GLU A 239 4.88 26.60 2.85
CA GLU A 239 4.73 27.94 3.43
C GLU A 239 5.72 28.97 2.83
#